data_AF-A0A182HCD3-F1
#
_entry.id   AF-A0A182HCD3-F1
#
_cell.length_a   1.000
_cell.length_b   1.000
_cell.length_c   1.000
_cell.angle_alpha   90.00
_cell.angle_beta   90.00
_cell.angle_gamma   90.00
#
_symmetry.space_group_name_H-M   'P 1'
#
loop_
_entity.id
_entity.type
_entity.pdbx_description
1 polymer ?
#
loop_
_entity_poly.entity_id
_entity_poly.type
_entity_poly.pdbx_seq_one_letter_code
_entity_poly.pdbx_strand_id
1 'polypeptide(L)'
;MNNFIKQCKNSLKLPRIVVLGNESCDLDSAVSSIALAFHLSKTPVEFLQSVKGSDCIIPVLNVTREDLPLKTEVVYYLQENRFELNDLICRDEIRLPEVSGDTSFVLVDHHVSQYRANVVGVVDHRPFDSSSMLNGGIFKCIEQVGSCASLVTKIVEDSGTLRGKSADTADLLKFLYGPIVLDTVNFSKEADKARPLDYKMAQAIEQYLNIESSEETRRTLFDQLVAKRSDVSSLNSFQILSKDLKIISKGGRIVAIPGYPILVQDYVKLENAAQSVQAFARKFGCNIIVLMGMKVNSENGSVRRDLGIININDLNLKQQIEHLHDRREILAMLNTISWFTVSRCVLSRLKPEDTPHPTIEFSQNPYMKPNVGRSALDSEPGPLSSALCPTYVRHTVYQKNRISRVENSDFQLYEQYCFSV
;
A
#
# COMPACT_ATOMS: atom_id res chain seq x y z
N MET A 1 -26.66 10.69 -0.50
CA MET A 1 -25.80 9.94 0.47
C MET A 1 -25.19 10.78 1.61
N ASN A 2 -24.64 11.97 1.38
CA ASN A 2 -24.00 12.79 2.45
C ASN A 2 -24.85 13.02 3.71
N ASN A 3 -26.13 13.36 3.54
CA ASN A 3 -27.03 13.57 4.68
C ASN A 3 -27.19 12.30 5.53
N PHE A 4 -27.14 11.12 4.92
CA PHE A 4 -27.19 9.84 5.64
C PHE A 4 -25.92 9.66 6.50
N ILE A 5 -24.73 9.95 5.96
CA ILE A 5 -23.48 9.90 6.74
C ILE A 5 -23.50 10.89 7.91
N LYS A 6 -23.92 12.14 7.68
CA LYS A 6 -24.10 13.13 8.75
C LYS A 6 -25.06 12.65 9.84
N GLN A 7 -26.18 12.04 9.45
CA GLN A 7 -27.14 11.47 10.39
C GLN A 7 -26.53 10.33 11.20
N CYS A 8 -25.77 9.44 10.56
CA CYS A 8 -25.05 8.36 11.24
C CYS A 8 -24.07 8.93 12.27
N LYS A 9 -23.23 9.89 11.88
CA LYS A 9 -22.22 10.52 12.76
C LYS A 9 -22.87 11.15 14.00
N ASN A 10 -24.01 11.79 13.82
CA ASN A 10 -24.75 12.45 14.91
C ASN A 10 -25.59 11.46 15.76
N SER A 11 -25.76 10.21 15.32
CA SER A 11 -26.63 9.24 15.96
C SER A 11 -26.02 7.84 15.97
N LEU A 12 -25.03 7.63 16.85
CA LEU A 12 -24.40 6.32 17.11
C LEU A 12 -25.17 5.48 18.15
N LYS A 13 -26.50 5.44 18.05
CA LYS A 13 -27.38 4.79 19.03
C LYS A 13 -27.22 3.26 19.03
N LEU A 14 -27.71 2.63 20.09
CA LEU A 14 -27.83 1.18 20.22
C LEU A 14 -29.33 0.82 20.37
N PRO A 15 -29.79 -0.34 19.87
CA PRO A 15 -29.05 -1.28 19.03
C PRO A 15 -28.81 -0.75 17.61
N ARG A 16 -27.76 -1.26 16.98
CA ARG A 16 -27.33 -0.86 15.63
C ARG A 16 -26.74 -2.00 14.83
N ILE A 17 -26.65 -1.77 13.53
CA ILE A 17 -25.90 -2.59 12.59
C ILE A 17 -24.73 -1.77 12.06
N VAL A 18 -23.53 -2.30 12.19
CA VAL A 18 -22.32 -1.70 11.61
C VAL A 18 -22.00 -2.41 10.31
N VAL A 19 -21.90 -1.65 9.23
CA VAL A 19 -21.31 -2.13 7.98
C VAL A 19 -19.83 -1.81 8.02
N LEU A 20 -18.98 -2.84 7.95
CA LEU A 20 -17.55 -2.73 8.19
C LEU A 20 -16.76 -3.32 7.02
N GLY A 21 -15.85 -2.53 6.44
CA GLY A 21 -14.87 -2.99 5.46
C GLY A 21 -13.63 -3.64 6.10
N ASN A 22 -12.71 -4.13 5.28
CA ASN A 22 -11.44 -4.70 5.75
C ASN A 22 -10.51 -3.62 6.36
N GLU A 23 -9.48 -4.02 7.11
CA GLU A 23 -8.51 -3.12 7.76
C GLU A 23 -7.53 -2.41 6.82
N SER A 24 -7.41 -2.87 5.57
CA SER A 24 -6.69 -2.15 4.52
C SER A 24 -7.38 -0.81 4.24
N CYS A 25 -8.72 -0.76 4.38
CA CYS A 25 -9.55 0.40 4.02
C CYS A 25 -9.17 0.97 2.65
N ASP A 26 -8.93 0.08 1.68
CA ASP A 26 -8.82 0.40 0.27
C ASP A 26 -10.14 0.98 -0.27
N LEU A 27 -10.12 1.37 -1.56
CA LEU A 27 -11.25 2.02 -2.18
C LEU A 27 -12.49 1.13 -2.15
N ASP A 28 -12.34 -0.16 -2.42
CA ASP A 28 -13.44 -1.10 -2.46
C ASP A 28 -14.08 -1.28 -1.09
N SER A 29 -13.29 -1.55 -0.05
CA SER A 29 -13.79 -1.65 1.32
C SER A 29 -14.50 -0.38 1.79
N ALA A 30 -13.93 0.80 1.53
CA ALA A 30 -14.51 2.07 1.95
C ALA A 30 -15.84 2.38 1.24
N VAL A 31 -15.85 2.22 -0.09
CA VAL A 31 -17.03 2.47 -0.93
C VAL A 31 -18.12 1.45 -0.64
N SER A 32 -17.79 0.15 -0.64
CA SER A 32 -18.73 -0.94 -0.38
C SER A 32 -19.41 -0.79 0.98
N SER A 33 -18.66 -0.37 2.02
CA SER A 33 -19.22 -0.16 3.36
C SER A 33 -20.27 0.96 3.37
N ILE A 34 -19.92 2.13 2.82
CA ILE A 34 -20.80 3.30 2.76
C ILE A 34 -22.01 3.03 1.86
N ALA A 35 -21.79 2.46 0.67
CA ALA A 35 -22.81 2.19 -0.33
C ALA A 35 -23.84 1.18 0.19
N LEU A 36 -23.37 0.05 0.76
CA LEU A 36 -24.26 -0.96 1.30
C LEU A 36 -25.04 -0.44 2.50
N ALA A 37 -24.41 0.28 3.43
CA ALA A 37 -25.10 0.88 4.57
C ALA A 37 -26.21 1.85 4.12
N PHE A 38 -25.92 2.71 3.14
CA PHE A 38 -26.89 3.62 2.58
C PHE A 38 -28.07 2.86 1.95
N HIS A 39 -27.78 1.85 1.14
CA HIS A 39 -28.81 1.04 0.49
C HIS A 39 -29.73 0.34 1.51
N LEU A 40 -29.15 -0.33 2.51
CA LEU A 40 -29.88 -1.04 3.56
C LEU A 40 -30.72 -0.11 4.43
N SER A 41 -30.28 1.15 4.63
CA SER A 41 -31.06 2.16 5.36
C SER A 41 -32.33 2.63 4.63
N LYS A 42 -32.39 2.42 3.31
CA LYS A 42 -33.50 2.87 2.45
C LYS A 42 -34.38 1.72 1.98
N THR A 43 -33.80 0.53 1.87
CA THR A 43 -34.44 -0.63 1.26
C THR A 43 -34.46 -1.76 2.29
N PRO A 44 -35.63 -2.09 2.86
CA PRO A 44 -35.75 -3.22 3.76
C PRO A 44 -35.33 -4.51 3.06
N VAL A 45 -34.39 -5.25 3.65
CA VAL A 45 -33.94 -6.55 3.17
C VAL A 45 -34.31 -7.63 4.18
N GLU A 46 -34.73 -8.79 3.67
CA GLU A 46 -35.26 -9.89 4.50
C GLU A 46 -34.31 -10.32 5.62
N PHE A 47 -33.01 -10.43 5.31
CA PHE A 47 -32.01 -10.90 6.28
C PHE A 47 -31.77 -9.95 7.47
N LEU A 48 -32.24 -8.70 7.39
CA LEU A 48 -32.14 -7.73 8.49
C LEU A 48 -33.46 -7.48 9.22
N GLN A 49 -34.60 -7.97 8.73
CA GLN A 49 -35.91 -7.68 9.32
C GLN A 49 -36.05 -8.13 10.78
N SER A 50 -35.35 -9.21 11.15
CA SER A 50 -35.36 -9.76 12.52
C SER A 50 -34.16 -9.31 13.37
N VAL A 51 -33.24 -8.51 12.79
CA VAL A 51 -32.02 -8.07 13.46
C VAL A 51 -32.29 -6.79 14.25
N LYS A 52 -32.02 -6.81 15.56
CA LYS A 52 -32.10 -5.60 16.40
C LYS A 52 -31.17 -4.52 15.85
N GLY A 53 -31.68 -3.30 15.72
CA GLY A 53 -30.91 -2.17 15.18
C GLY A 53 -30.98 -2.03 13.66
N SER A 54 -31.89 -2.73 12.99
CA SER A 54 -32.26 -2.54 11.57
C SER A 54 -32.52 -1.08 11.20
N ASP A 55 -32.95 -0.28 12.17
CA ASP A 55 -33.33 1.13 12.00
C ASP A 55 -32.13 2.07 12.21
N CYS A 56 -30.97 1.53 12.58
CA CYS A 56 -29.73 2.25 12.84
C CYS A 56 -28.55 1.51 12.17
N ILE A 57 -28.42 1.71 10.86
CA ILE A 57 -27.35 1.12 10.04
C ILE A 57 -26.25 2.16 9.84
N ILE A 58 -25.03 1.83 10.25
CA ILE A 58 -23.90 2.77 10.33
C ILE A 58 -22.72 2.21 9.52
N PRO A 59 -22.25 2.90 8.47
CA PRO A 59 -21.00 2.55 7.84
C PRO A 59 -19.82 3.00 8.70
N VAL A 60 -18.83 2.12 8.85
CA VAL A 60 -17.56 2.44 9.51
C VAL A 60 -16.41 2.17 8.55
N LEU A 61 -15.53 3.14 8.39
CA LEU A 61 -14.26 2.97 7.70
C LEU A 61 -13.27 2.34 8.68
N ASN A 62 -12.75 1.16 8.34
CA ASN A 62 -11.88 0.39 9.24
C ASN A 62 -10.42 0.89 9.19
N VAL A 63 -10.26 2.20 9.41
CA VAL A 63 -9.01 2.95 9.48
C VAL A 63 -9.13 3.97 10.60
N THR A 64 -8.02 4.37 11.20
CA THR A 64 -8.04 5.46 12.19
C THR A 64 -8.30 6.80 11.53
N ARG A 65 -8.81 7.78 12.29
CA ARG A 65 -8.94 9.16 11.81
C ARG A 65 -7.60 9.75 11.38
N GLU A 66 -6.53 9.42 12.11
CA GLU A 66 -5.17 9.86 11.82
C GLU A 66 -4.64 9.30 10.48
N ASP A 67 -5.01 8.05 10.16
CA ASP A 67 -4.50 7.33 8.99
C ASP A 67 -5.38 7.43 7.75
N LEU A 68 -6.63 7.89 7.86
CA LEU A 68 -7.51 8.10 6.69
C LEU A 68 -6.86 8.96 5.59
N PRO A 69 -6.15 10.07 5.89
CA PRO A 69 -5.41 10.83 4.87
C PRO A 69 -4.40 10.02 4.05
N LEU A 70 -3.86 8.93 4.60
CA LEU A 70 -2.87 8.07 3.92
C LEU A 70 -3.49 7.28 2.76
N LYS A 71 -4.82 7.09 2.78
CA LYS A 71 -5.62 6.43 1.75
C LYS A 71 -5.98 7.44 0.64
N THR A 72 -4.96 7.91 -0.07
CA THR A 72 -5.03 9.10 -0.93
C THR A 72 -6.05 8.98 -2.06
N GLU A 73 -6.17 7.81 -2.71
CA GLU A 73 -7.20 7.54 -3.70
C GLU A 73 -8.61 7.48 -3.08
N VAL A 74 -8.72 6.95 -1.86
CA VAL A 74 -10.00 6.85 -1.12
C VAL A 74 -10.49 8.24 -0.74
N VAL A 75 -9.61 9.07 -0.18
CA VAL A 75 -9.89 10.47 0.15
C VAL A 75 -10.32 11.25 -1.08
N TYR A 76 -9.56 11.14 -2.18
CA TYR A 76 -9.92 11.78 -3.44
C TYR A 76 -11.32 11.37 -3.91
N TYR A 77 -11.59 10.06 -3.96
CA TYR A 77 -12.85 9.57 -4.49
C TYR A 77 -14.06 9.90 -3.60
N LEU A 78 -13.87 9.91 -2.28
CA LEU A 78 -14.89 10.39 -1.32
C LEU A 78 -15.21 11.87 -1.55
N GLN A 79 -14.19 12.72 -1.68
CA GLN A 79 -14.38 14.16 -1.92
C GLN A 79 -15.04 14.42 -3.28
N GLU A 80 -14.68 13.65 -4.32
CA GLU A 80 -15.29 13.79 -5.65
C GLU A 80 -16.77 13.37 -5.66
N ASN A 81 -17.15 12.48 -4.75
CA ASN A 81 -18.55 12.14 -4.46
C ASN A 81 -19.16 13.01 -3.34
N ARG A 82 -18.52 14.15 -3.05
CA ARG A 82 -18.97 15.24 -2.16
C ARG A 82 -19.05 14.85 -0.68
N PHE A 83 -18.39 13.79 -0.24
CA PHE A 83 -18.32 13.45 1.17
C PHE A 83 -17.37 14.39 1.90
N GLU A 84 -17.83 14.94 3.02
CA GLU A 84 -16.98 15.65 3.96
C GLU A 84 -16.25 14.64 4.86
N LEU A 85 -14.92 14.68 4.88
CA LEU A 85 -14.14 13.66 5.59
C LEU A 85 -14.47 13.61 7.09
N ASN A 86 -14.77 14.76 7.71
CA ASN A 86 -15.09 14.86 9.13
C ASN A 86 -16.44 14.20 9.50
N ASP A 87 -17.34 14.02 8.54
CA ASP A 87 -18.63 13.37 8.76
C ASP A 87 -18.52 11.84 8.73
N LEU A 88 -17.45 11.30 8.14
CA LEU A 88 -17.20 9.85 8.12
C LEU A 88 -16.96 9.34 9.55
N ILE A 89 -17.20 8.04 9.76
CA ILE A 89 -16.94 7.39 11.05
C ILE A 89 -15.74 6.46 10.85
N CYS A 90 -14.61 6.83 11.46
CA CYS A 90 -13.40 6.03 11.49
C CYS A 90 -13.44 5.02 12.64
N ARG A 91 -12.62 3.98 12.55
CA ARG A 91 -12.62 2.83 13.47
C ARG A 91 -12.42 3.23 14.93
N ASP A 92 -11.59 4.24 15.18
CA ASP A 92 -11.21 4.77 16.50
C ASP A 92 -12.25 5.72 17.10
N GLU A 93 -13.24 6.16 16.34
CA GLU A 93 -14.29 7.09 16.80
C GLU A 93 -15.53 6.36 17.35
N ILE A 94 -15.57 5.03 17.21
CA ILE A 94 -16.71 4.20 17.60
C ILE A 94 -16.23 2.94 18.34
N ARG A 95 -16.88 2.64 19.47
CA ARG A 95 -16.63 1.38 20.20
C ARG A 95 -17.33 0.23 19.49
N LEU A 96 -16.58 -0.77 19.04
CA LEU A 96 -17.10 -1.98 18.41
C LEU A 96 -16.78 -3.20 19.30
N PRO A 97 -17.77 -3.78 19.99
CA PRO A 97 -17.55 -4.92 20.86
C PRO A 97 -17.38 -6.22 20.06
N GLU A 98 -16.41 -7.04 20.44
CA GLU A 98 -16.14 -8.35 19.81
C GLU A 98 -17.14 -9.43 20.21
N VAL A 99 -17.68 -9.35 21.43
CA VAL A 99 -18.60 -10.34 22.01
C VAL A 99 -19.88 -9.64 22.45
N SER A 100 -21.02 -10.33 22.24
CA SER A 100 -22.37 -10.05 22.72
C SER A 100 -22.66 -8.59 23.09
N GLY A 101 -23.45 -7.92 22.27
CA GLY A 101 -23.94 -6.59 22.58
C GLY A 101 -25.00 -6.14 21.58
N ASP A 102 -25.45 -4.90 21.76
CA ASP A 102 -26.44 -4.27 20.89
C ASP A 102 -25.84 -3.79 19.54
N THR A 103 -24.74 -4.40 19.08
CA THR A 103 -24.09 -4.12 17.78
C THR A 103 -23.97 -5.41 16.99
N SER A 104 -24.67 -5.45 15.85
CA SER A 104 -24.52 -6.50 14.84
C SER A 104 -23.62 -6.01 13.70
N PHE A 105 -23.01 -6.93 12.96
CA PHE A 105 -22.07 -6.60 11.89
C PHE A 105 -22.51 -7.14 10.53
N VAL A 106 -22.44 -6.29 9.51
CA VAL A 106 -22.39 -6.70 8.10
C VAL A 106 -20.96 -6.47 7.63
N LEU A 107 -20.24 -7.54 7.30
CA LEU A 107 -18.88 -7.43 6.80
C LEU A 107 -18.89 -7.28 5.29
N VAL A 108 -18.10 -6.34 4.78
CA VAL A 108 -17.88 -6.15 3.35
C VAL A 108 -16.40 -6.30 3.02
N ASP A 109 -16.09 -6.93 1.89
CA ASP A 109 -14.72 -7.14 1.39
C ASP A 109 -13.78 -7.87 2.40
N HIS A 110 -14.39 -8.61 3.33
CA HIS A 110 -13.74 -9.61 4.17
C HIS A 110 -14.80 -10.46 4.87
N HIS A 111 -14.43 -11.68 5.26
CA HIS A 111 -15.31 -12.58 6.00
C HIS A 111 -14.64 -13.20 7.24
N VAL A 112 -13.31 -13.11 7.36
CA VAL A 112 -12.56 -13.47 8.57
C VAL A 112 -12.47 -12.24 9.46
N SER A 113 -13.03 -12.30 10.67
CA SER A 113 -13.10 -11.13 11.55
C SER A 113 -13.18 -11.51 13.02
N GLN A 114 -12.60 -10.67 13.89
CA GLN A 114 -12.75 -10.79 15.34
C GLN A 114 -14.19 -10.59 15.82
N TYR A 115 -15.04 -9.90 15.03
CA TYR A 115 -16.46 -9.67 15.37
C TYR A 115 -17.38 -10.84 14.99
N ARG A 116 -16.85 -11.98 14.57
CA ARG A 116 -17.60 -13.14 14.04
C ARG A 116 -18.81 -13.59 14.87
N ALA A 117 -18.79 -13.37 16.19
CA ALA A 117 -19.89 -13.75 17.08
C ALA A 117 -21.19 -12.97 16.84
N ASN A 118 -21.09 -11.74 16.32
CA ASN A 118 -22.23 -10.83 16.12
C ASN A 118 -22.44 -10.48 14.62
N VAL A 119 -21.82 -11.24 13.71
CA VAL A 119 -22.02 -11.04 12.26
C VAL A 119 -23.40 -11.56 11.86
N VAL A 120 -24.13 -10.74 11.10
CA VAL A 120 -25.46 -11.06 10.54
C VAL A 120 -25.45 -11.13 9.01
N GLY A 121 -24.44 -10.56 8.37
CA GLY A 121 -24.29 -10.59 6.91
C GLY A 121 -22.83 -10.47 6.48
N VAL A 122 -22.50 -11.06 5.33
CA VAL A 122 -21.19 -10.96 4.69
C VAL A 122 -21.37 -10.76 3.20
N VAL A 123 -20.63 -9.81 2.65
CA VAL A 123 -20.47 -9.57 1.20
C VAL A 123 -18.97 -9.55 0.91
N ASP A 124 -18.42 -10.57 0.27
CA ASP A 124 -16.97 -10.68 0.07
C ASP A 124 -16.63 -11.39 -1.24
N HIS A 125 -15.54 -10.96 -1.89
CA HIS A 125 -15.07 -11.52 -3.15
C HIS A 125 -13.84 -12.45 -3.01
N ARG A 126 -13.34 -12.62 -1.79
CA ARG A 126 -12.20 -13.51 -1.50
C ARG A 126 -12.60 -14.99 -1.52
N PRO A 127 -11.63 -15.89 -1.79
CA PRO A 127 -11.85 -17.32 -1.56
C PRO A 127 -12.34 -17.57 -0.14
N PHE A 128 -13.36 -18.41 0.00
CA PHE A 128 -13.93 -18.70 1.32
C PHE A 128 -12.89 -19.41 2.21
N ASP A 129 -12.65 -18.83 3.38
CA ASP A 129 -11.79 -19.34 4.42
C ASP A 129 -12.64 -19.97 5.54
N SER A 130 -12.48 -21.28 5.70
CA SER A 130 -13.11 -22.06 6.77
C SER A 130 -12.73 -21.59 8.19
N SER A 131 -11.62 -20.87 8.36
CA SER A 131 -11.18 -20.29 9.63
C SER A 131 -12.12 -19.18 10.15
N SER A 132 -12.97 -18.63 9.27
CA SER A 132 -13.92 -17.57 9.62
C SER A 132 -14.93 -17.97 10.69
N MET A 133 -15.21 -19.27 10.85
CA MET A 133 -16.14 -19.83 11.85
C MET A 133 -17.49 -19.09 11.88
N LEU A 134 -17.96 -18.65 10.70
CA LEU A 134 -19.22 -17.93 10.54
C LEU A 134 -20.41 -18.85 10.79
N ASN A 135 -21.37 -18.38 11.57
CA ASN A 135 -22.58 -19.13 11.90
C ASN A 135 -23.39 -19.49 10.62
N GLY A 136 -24.16 -20.58 10.67
CA GLY A 136 -24.93 -21.07 9.52
C GLY A 136 -26.12 -20.18 9.13
N GLY A 137 -26.67 -19.41 10.08
CA GLY A 137 -27.89 -18.60 9.88
C GLY A 137 -27.67 -17.16 9.41
N ILE A 138 -26.45 -16.79 8.99
CA ILE A 138 -26.16 -15.43 8.54
C ILE A 138 -26.32 -15.31 7.03
N PHE A 139 -26.61 -14.10 6.53
CA PHE A 139 -26.59 -13.82 5.10
C PHE A 139 -25.15 -13.92 4.55
N LYS A 140 -24.97 -14.61 3.43
CA LYS A 140 -23.66 -14.77 2.77
C LYS A 140 -23.79 -14.50 1.28
N CYS A 141 -23.12 -13.45 0.81
CA CYS A 141 -22.85 -13.18 -0.59
C CYS A 141 -21.34 -13.26 -0.78
N ILE A 142 -20.82 -14.48 -0.97
CA ILE A 142 -19.38 -14.73 -1.15
C ILE A 142 -19.17 -15.37 -2.52
N GLU A 143 -18.59 -14.61 -3.45
CA GLU A 143 -18.41 -15.02 -4.84
C GLU A 143 -17.11 -14.42 -5.40
N GLN A 144 -16.30 -15.21 -6.09
CA GLN A 144 -15.05 -14.71 -6.68
C GLN A 144 -15.34 -13.76 -7.84
N VAL A 145 -15.12 -12.46 -7.60
CA VAL A 145 -15.24 -11.37 -8.57
C VAL A 145 -14.09 -10.39 -8.43
N GLY A 146 -13.93 -9.48 -9.40
CA GLY A 146 -12.86 -8.48 -9.40
C GLY A 146 -12.99 -7.48 -8.26
N SER A 147 -14.22 -7.09 -7.89
CA SER A 147 -14.49 -6.12 -6.82
C SER A 147 -15.70 -6.51 -5.97
N CYS A 148 -15.60 -6.34 -4.65
CA CYS A 148 -16.72 -6.43 -3.71
C CYS A 148 -17.84 -5.43 -4.06
N ALA A 149 -17.50 -4.25 -4.60
CA ALA A 149 -18.50 -3.29 -5.07
C ALA A 149 -19.39 -3.84 -6.20
N SER A 150 -18.92 -4.81 -6.99
CA SER A 150 -19.77 -5.56 -7.93
C SER A 150 -20.84 -6.37 -7.18
N LEU A 151 -20.49 -7.02 -6.08
CA LEU A 151 -21.46 -7.76 -5.25
C LEU A 151 -22.47 -6.82 -4.59
N VAL A 152 -22.00 -5.66 -4.10
CA VAL A 152 -22.91 -4.63 -3.55
C VAL A 152 -23.85 -4.11 -4.64
N THR A 153 -23.35 -3.87 -5.86
CA THR A 153 -24.18 -3.47 -7.00
C THR A 153 -25.21 -4.54 -7.34
N LYS A 154 -24.85 -5.83 -7.28
CA LYS A 154 -25.78 -6.94 -7.47
C LYS A 154 -26.89 -6.93 -6.41
N ILE A 155 -26.59 -6.67 -5.14
CA ILE A 155 -27.60 -6.54 -4.08
C ILE A 155 -28.57 -5.40 -4.39
N VAL A 156 -28.07 -4.26 -4.87
CA VAL A 156 -28.89 -3.10 -5.29
C VAL A 156 -29.74 -3.42 -6.53
N GLU A 157 -29.22 -4.22 -7.47
CA GLU A 157 -29.99 -4.70 -8.63
C GLU A 157 -31.11 -5.65 -8.20
N ASP A 158 -30.78 -6.66 -7.39
CA ASP A 158 -31.69 -7.72 -6.95
C ASP A 158 -32.85 -7.19 -6.08
N SER A 159 -32.64 -6.09 -5.35
CA SER A 159 -33.71 -5.41 -4.60
C SER A 159 -34.74 -4.71 -5.49
N GLY A 160 -34.47 -4.60 -6.80
CA GLY A 160 -35.29 -3.86 -7.75
C GLY A 160 -35.06 -2.35 -7.72
N THR A 161 -34.08 -1.84 -6.97
CA THR A 161 -33.80 -0.39 -6.86
C THR A 161 -33.45 0.23 -8.21
N LEU A 162 -32.91 -0.55 -9.16
CA LEU A 162 -32.58 -0.06 -10.51
C LEU A 162 -33.80 0.12 -11.43
N ARG A 163 -34.98 -0.37 -11.05
CA ARG A 163 -36.21 -0.25 -11.87
C ARG A 163 -36.76 1.19 -11.90
N GLY A 164 -36.44 1.99 -10.89
CA GLY A 164 -36.82 3.40 -10.82
C GLY A 164 -35.64 4.32 -11.09
N LYS A 165 -35.84 5.41 -11.84
CA LYS A 165 -34.85 6.51 -11.96
C LYS A 165 -34.97 7.43 -10.75
N SER A 166 -33.90 7.54 -9.96
CA SER A 166 -33.81 8.49 -8.85
C SER A 166 -32.40 9.07 -8.74
N ALA A 167 -32.29 10.30 -8.22
CA ALA A 167 -30.99 10.94 -7.99
C ALA A 167 -30.16 10.16 -6.95
N ASP A 168 -30.80 9.66 -5.88
CA ASP A 168 -30.13 8.87 -4.84
C ASP A 168 -29.54 7.55 -5.40
N THR A 169 -30.28 6.87 -6.29
CA THR A 169 -29.79 5.65 -6.96
C THR A 169 -28.65 5.98 -7.93
N ALA A 170 -28.74 7.10 -8.66
CA ALA A 170 -27.67 7.53 -9.56
C ALA A 170 -26.38 7.84 -8.79
N ASP A 171 -26.47 8.56 -7.67
CA ASP A 171 -25.33 8.85 -6.79
C ASP A 171 -24.72 7.57 -6.21
N LEU A 172 -25.56 6.63 -5.75
CA LEU A 172 -25.12 5.33 -5.23
C LEU A 172 -24.37 4.52 -6.30
N LEU A 173 -24.90 4.42 -7.52
CA LEU A 173 -24.27 3.67 -8.59
C LEU A 173 -23.00 4.34 -9.11
N LYS A 174 -23.00 5.66 -9.23
CA LYS A 174 -21.78 6.42 -9.56
C LYS A 174 -20.68 6.16 -8.54
N PHE A 175 -21.03 6.10 -7.26
CA PHE A 175 -20.09 5.82 -6.17
C PHE A 175 -19.58 4.37 -6.20
N LEU A 176 -20.43 3.39 -6.49
CA LEU A 176 -20.01 1.99 -6.65
C LEU A 176 -19.12 1.74 -7.88
N TYR A 177 -19.23 2.58 -8.91
CA TYR A 177 -18.52 2.39 -10.17
C TYR A 177 -16.99 2.48 -10.07
N GLY A 178 -16.48 3.38 -9.21
CA GLY A 178 -15.04 3.63 -9.02
C GLY A 178 -14.23 2.38 -8.66
N PRO A 179 -14.52 1.70 -7.53
CA PRO A 179 -13.80 0.48 -7.15
C PRO A 179 -13.94 -0.64 -8.16
N ILE A 180 -15.11 -0.80 -8.81
CA ILE A 180 -15.29 -1.80 -9.88
C ILE A 180 -14.27 -1.54 -11.00
N VAL A 181 -14.18 -0.30 -11.49
CA VAL A 181 -13.22 0.06 -12.55
C VAL A 181 -11.77 -0.07 -12.08
N LEU A 182 -11.46 0.32 -10.84
CA LEU A 182 -10.11 0.28 -10.29
C LEU A 182 -9.59 -1.15 -10.10
N ASP A 183 -10.34 -1.99 -9.41
CA ASP A 183 -9.88 -3.33 -8.99
C ASP A 183 -9.95 -4.35 -10.13
N THR A 184 -10.80 -4.10 -11.12
CA THR A 184 -10.80 -4.87 -12.38
C THR A 184 -9.71 -4.40 -13.35
N VAL A 185 -8.90 -3.40 -13.00
CA VAL A 185 -7.84 -2.82 -13.84
C VAL A 185 -8.40 -2.33 -15.17
N ASN A 186 -9.47 -1.52 -15.11
CA ASN A 186 -10.23 -1.10 -16.29
C ASN A 186 -10.60 -2.28 -17.21
N PHE A 187 -10.96 -3.42 -16.61
CA PHE A 187 -11.29 -4.66 -17.33
C PHE A 187 -10.19 -5.16 -18.29
N SER A 188 -8.93 -4.87 -17.98
CA SER A 188 -7.77 -5.35 -18.76
C SER A 188 -7.77 -6.87 -18.86
N LYS A 189 -7.59 -7.36 -20.09
CA LYS A 189 -7.44 -8.80 -20.36
C LYS A 189 -6.10 -9.33 -19.84
N GLU A 190 -5.08 -8.48 -19.83
CA GLU A 190 -3.73 -8.80 -19.38
C GLU A 190 -3.66 -8.96 -17.87
N ALA A 191 -4.37 -8.12 -17.11
CA ALA A 191 -4.45 -8.20 -15.66
C ALA A 191 -5.36 -9.35 -15.17
N ASP A 192 -6.34 -9.75 -15.98
CA ASP A 192 -7.26 -10.87 -15.74
C ASP A 192 -7.97 -10.84 -14.36
N LYS A 193 -8.34 -9.64 -13.92
CA LYS A 193 -9.00 -9.40 -12.63
C LYS A 193 -10.53 -9.46 -12.71
N ALA A 194 -11.10 -9.06 -13.85
CA ALA A 194 -12.55 -9.03 -14.03
C ALA A 194 -13.16 -10.43 -14.17
N ARG A 195 -14.38 -10.60 -13.67
CA ARG A 195 -15.22 -11.79 -13.83
C ARG A 195 -16.55 -11.41 -14.49
N PRO A 196 -17.36 -12.36 -14.97
CA PRO A 196 -18.60 -12.05 -15.68
C PRO A 196 -19.55 -11.13 -14.91
N LEU A 197 -19.62 -11.26 -13.58
CA LEU A 197 -20.45 -10.39 -12.76
C LEU A 197 -19.95 -8.94 -12.76
N ASP A 198 -18.65 -8.67 -12.75
CA ASP A 198 -18.11 -7.30 -12.81
C ASP A 198 -18.53 -6.61 -14.10
N TYR A 199 -18.41 -7.30 -15.24
CA TYR A 199 -18.86 -6.78 -16.53
C TYR A 199 -20.36 -6.48 -16.52
N LYS A 200 -21.17 -7.40 -15.97
CA LYS A 200 -22.63 -7.23 -15.87
C LYS A 200 -22.99 -6.02 -15.01
N MET A 201 -22.37 -5.86 -13.85
CA MET A 201 -22.67 -4.77 -12.91
C MET A 201 -22.20 -3.42 -13.43
N ALA A 202 -21.01 -3.36 -14.04
CA ALA A 202 -20.54 -2.15 -14.71
C ALA A 202 -21.49 -1.72 -15.84
N GLN A 203 -21.92 -2.67 -16.68
CA GLN A 203 -22.88 -2.40 -17.75
C GLN A 203 -24.22 -1.90 -17.20
N ALA A 204 -24.72 -2.49 -16.11
CA ALA A 204 -25.96 -2.03 -15.46
C ALA A 204 -25.83 -0.59 -14.94
N ILE A 205 -24.69 -0.24 -14.33
CA ILE A 205 -24.39 1.12 -13.88
C ILE A 205 -24.33 2.08 -15.08
N GLU A 206 -23.61 1.73 -16.14
CA GLU A 206 -23.45 2.59 -17.32
C GLU A 206 -24.78 2.87 -18.01
N GLN A 207 -25.61 1.85 -18.18
CA GLN A 207 -26.96 2.00 -18.71
C GLN A 207 -27.83 2.88 -17.81
N TYR A 208 -27.75 2.68 -16.49
CA TYR A 208 -28.50 3.49 -15.55
C TYR A 208 -28.04 4.95 -15.52
N LEU A 209 -26.74 5.21 -15.70
CA LEU A 209 -26.18 6.56 -15.70
C LEU A 209 -26.18 7.22 -17.09
N ASN A 210 -26.63 6.52 -18.13
CA ASN A 210 -26.58 6.95 -19.53
C ASN A 210 -25.15 7.33 -19.98
N ILE A 211 -24.16 6.51 -19.62
CA ILE A 211 -22.76 6.73 -20.02
C ILE A 211 -22.62 6.33 -21.50
N GLU A 212 -22.42 7.31 -22.39
CA GLU A 212 -22.31 7.09 -23.84
C GLU A 212 -20.97 6.46 -24.25
N SER A 213 -19.87 6.98 -23.71
CA SER A 213 -18.50 6.50 -23.99
C SER A 213 -17.95 5.72 -22.79
N SER A 214 -18.46 4.50 -22.57
CA SER A 214 -18.07 3.67 -21.42
C SER A 214 -16.56 3.42 -21.37
N GLU A 215 -15.92 3.04 -22.48
CA GLU A 215 -14.48 2.76 -22.53
C GLU A 215 -13.63 3.97 -22.13
N GLU A 216 -13.94 5.16 -22.66
CA GLU A 216 -13.22 6.38 -22.31
C GLU A 216 -13.48 6.79 -20.86
N THR A 217 -14.73 6.68 -20.39
CA THR A 217 -15.10 6.99 -19.01
C THR A 217 -14.36 6.09 -18.03
N ARG A 218 -14.30 4.77 -18.29
CA ARG A 218 -13.56 3.82 -17.46
C ARG A 218 -12.08 4.13 -17.46
N ARG A 219 -11.47 4.39 -18.64
CA ARG A 219 -10.05 4.74 -18.76
C ARG A 219 -9.72 5.99 -17.95
N THR A 220 -10.47 7.09 -18.14
CA THR A 220 -10.24 8.34 -17.41
C THR A 220 -10.39 8.14 -15.91
N LEU A 221 -11.41 7.41 -15.46
CA LEU A 221 -11.63 7.13 -14.04
C LEU A 221 -10.49 6.27 -13.45
N PHE A 222 -10.08 5.22 -14.17
CA PHE A 222 -8.97 4.36 -13.78
C PHE A 222 -7.65 5.15 -13.65
N ASP A 223 -7.29 5.91 -14.69
CA ASP A 223 -6.05 6.69 -14.72
C ASP A 223 -6.00 7.72 -13.58
N GLN A 224 -7.14 8.38 -13.29
CA GLN A 224 -7.26 9.32 -12.18
C GLN A 224 -7.07 8.64 -10.82
N LEU A 225 -7.74 7.51 -10.58
CA LEU A 225 -7.64 6.78 -9.32
C LEU A 225 -6.23 6.22 -9.09
N VAL A 226 -5.61 5.65 -10.13
CA VAL A 226 -4.22 5.17 -10.07
C VAL A 226 -3.25 6.31 -9.81
N ALA A 227 -3.41 7.45 -10.48
CA ALA A 227 -2.58 8.63 -10.22
C ALA A 227 -2.69 9.06 -8.75
N LYS A 228 -3.92 9.12 -8.21
CA LYS A 228 -4.18 9.54 -6.82
C LYS A 228 -3.70 8.56 -5.77
N ARG A 229 -3.62 7.26 -6.06
CA ARG A 229 -3.00 6.26 -5.16
C ARG A 229 -1.53 6.58 -4.87
N SER A 230 -0.82 7.10 -5.86
CA SER A 230 0.60 7.49 -5.76
C SER A 230 0.85 8.96 -5.38
N ASP A 231 -0.21 9.79 -5.39
CA ASP A 231 -0.11 11.22 -5.10
C ASP A 231 0.05 11.46 -3.59
N VAL A 232 1.27 11.80 -3.18
CA VAL A 232 1.61 12.14 -1.79
C VAL A 232 1.75 13.64 -1.55
N SER A 233 1.33 14.48 -2.49
CA SER A 233 1.50 15.94 -2.41
C SER A 233 0.76 16.58 -1.21
N SER A 234 -0.31 15.95 -0.73
CA SER A 234 -1.08 16.38 0.44
C SER A 234 -0.55 15.83 1.77
N LEU A 235 0.43 14.92 1.74
CA LEU A 235 0.95 14.25 2.93
C LEU A 235 2.21 14.94 3.45
N ASN A 236 2.30 15.06 4.78
CA ASN A 236 3.55 15.49 5.42
C ASN A 236 4.60 14.37 5.44
N SER A 237 5.84 14.71 5.79
CA SER A 237 6.96 13.75 5.79
C SER A 237 6.78 12.58 6.77
N PHE A 238 5.99 12.73 7.84
CA PHE A 238 5.65 11.62 8.75
C PHE A 238 4.60 10.69 8.13
N GLN A 239 3.57 11.26 7.52
CA GLN A 239 2.51 10.51 6.84
C GLN A 239 3.04 9.69 5.68
N ILE A 240 4.01 10.23 4.91
CA ILE A 240 4.68 9.48 3.84
C ILE A 240 5.39 8.23 4.37
N LEU A 241 6.00 8.29 5.57
CA LEU A 241 6.57 7.11 6.24
C LEU A 241 5.53 6.07 6.62
N SER A 242 4.30 6.50 6.84
CA SER A 242 3.23 5.64 7.36
C SER A 242 2.35 5.05 6.26
N LYS A 243 2.44 5.55 5.01
CA LYS A 243 1.50 5.22 3.93
C LYS A 243 1.50 3.73 3.55
N ASP A 244 2.68 3.15 3.30
CA ASP A 244 2.86 1.72 3.05
C ASP A 244 3.92 1.16 4.00
N LEU A 245 3.52 0.95 5.25
CA LEU A 245 4.43 0.55 6.32
C LEU A 245 4.36 -0.94 6.60
N LYS A 246 5.53 -1.58 6.58
CA LYS A 246 5.73 -2.90 7.17
C LYS A 246 6.67 -2.83 8.37
N ILE A 247 6.37 -3.61 9.40
CA ILE A 247 7.25 -3.76 10.56
C ILE A 247 7.58 -5.24 10.74
N ILE A 248 8.87 -5.55 10.84
CA ILE A 248 9.38 -6.90 11.06
C ILE A 248 10.13 -6.90 12.38
N SER A 249 9.83 -7.87 13.26
CA SER A 249 10.56 -8.07 14.51
C SER A 249 11.27 -9.42 14.51
N LYS A 250 12.60 -9.42 14.67
CA LYS A 250 13.40 -10.65 14.77
C LYS A 250 14.71 -10.42 15.52
N GLY A 251 15.00 -11.25 16.52
CA GLY A 251 16.29 -11.25 17.23
C GLY A 251 16.63 -9.91 17.90
N GLY A 252 15.65 -9.24 18.49
CA GLY A 252 15.81 -7.92 19.11
C GLY A 252 15.83 -6.73 18.14
N ARG A 253 15.77 -6.98 16.83
CA ARG A 253 15.59 -5.94 15.81
C ARG A 253 14.13 -5.73 15.52
N ILE A 254 13.73 -4.47 15.47
CA ILE A 254 12.42 -4.01 15.00
C ILE A 254 12.72 -3.13 13.80
N VAL A 255 12.50 -3.67 12.61
CA VAL A 255 12.79 -3.04 11.33
C VAL A 255 11.50 -2.49 10.74
N ALA A 256 11.44 -1.18 10.57
CA ALA A 256 10.38 -0.55 9.79
C ALA A 256 10.80 -0.45 8.32
N ILE A 257 9.89 -0.78 7.41
CA ILE A 257 10.11 -0.76 5.97
C ILE A 257 8.99 0.08 5.34
N PRO A 258 9.12 1.41 5.32
CA PRO A 258 8.18 2.26 4.62
C PRO A 258 8.43 2.26 3.11
N GLY A 259 7.38 2.00 2.33
CA GLY A 259 7.33 2.13 0.89
C GLY A 259 6.82 3.51 0.47
N TYR A 260 7.51 4.17 -0.47
CA TYR A 260 7.13 5.48 -0.99
C TYR A 260 6.81 5.43 -2.48
N PRO A 261 5.80 6.19 -2.92
CA PRO A 261 5.61 6.53 -4.33
C PRO A 261 6.50 7.72 -4.79
N ILE A 262 7.57 8.01 -4.04
CA ILE A 262 8.63 8.96 -4.40
C ILE A 262 9.99 8.32 -4.16
N LEU A 263 11.06 8.89 -4.71
CA LEU A 263 12.41 8.43 -4.42
C LEU A 263 12.84 8.84 -3.00
N VAL A 264 13.63 8.02 -2.33
CA VAL A 264 14.25 8.30 -1.02
C VAL A 264 15.04 9.61 -1.08
N GLN A 265 15.78 9.85 -2.16
CA GLN A 265 16.51 11.11 -2.36
C GLN A 265 15.59 12.35 -2.42
N ASP A 266 14.30 12.18 -2.75
CA ASP A 266 13.33 13.27 -2.79
C ASP A 266 12.64 13.40 -1.43
N TYR A 267 12.36 12.28 -0.75
CA TYR A 267 11.85 12.26 0.61
C TYR A 267 12.74 13.05 1.59
N VAL A 268 14.06 12.85 1.54
CA VAL A 268 15.00 13.51 2.47
C VAL A 268 15.11 15.03 2.28
N LYS A 269 14.57 15.56 1.18
CA LYS A 269 14.50 17.00 0.91
C LYS A 269 13.22 17.63 1.45
N LEU A 270 12.26 16.82 1.91
CA LEU A 270 11.00 17.32 2.47
C LEU A 270 11.24 18.05 3.79
N GLU A 271 10.37 19.00 4.06
CA GLU A 271 10.37 19.71 5.33
C GLU A 271 10.20 18.72 6.50
N ASN A 272 10.98 18.94 7.56
CA ASN A 272 10.95 18.15 8.78
C ASN A 272 11.23 16.64 8.61
N ALA A 273 11.81 16.19 7.49
CA ALA A 273 12.03 14.76 7.22
C ALA A 273 12.83 14.06 8.33
N ALA A 274 13.88 14.71 8.86
CA ALA A 274 14.69 14.17 9.95
C ALA A 274 13.88 14.00 11.25
N GLN A 275 13.12 15.01 11.62
CA GLN A 275 12.26 15.03 12.80
C GLN A 275 11.17 13.96 12.68
N SER A 276 10.57 13.84 11.48
CA SER A 276 9.58 12.83 11.14
C SER A 276 10.12 11.42 11.29
N VAL A 277 11.31 11.13 10.75
CA VAL A 277 12.00 9.84 10.93
C VAL A 277 12.21 9.49 12.41
N GLN A 278 12.66 10.46 13.22
CA GLN A 278 12.89 10.25 14.65
C GLN A 278 11.58 10.04 15.42
N ALA A 279 10.55 10.83 15.14
CA ALA A 279 9.22 10.67 15.74
C ALA A 279 8.61 9.31 15.35
N PHE A 280 8.79 8.92 14.09
CA PHE A 280 8.31 7.65 13.55
C PHE A 280 8.99 6.46 14.23
N ALA A 281 10.32 6.51 14.38
CA ALA A 281 11.07 5.50 15.11
C ALA A 281 10.58 5.31 16.54
N ARG A 282 10.25 6.42 17.23
CA ARG A 282 9.67 6.39 18.58
C ARG A 282 8.24 5.83 18.58
N LYS A 283 7.36 6.25 17.66
CA LYS A 283 5.96 5.79 17.57
C LYS A 283 5.90 4.26 17.42
N PHE A 284 6.76 3.69 16.59
CA PHE A 284 6.75 2.26 16.27
C PHE A 284 7.80 1.44 17.03
N GLY A 285 8.58 2.08 17.92
CA GLY A 285 9.65 1.42 18.68
C GLY A 285 10.72 0.74 17.81
N CYS A 286 10.93 1.21 16.58
CA CYS A 286 11.86 0.58 15.65
C CYS A 286 13.30 1.05 15.88
N ASN A 287 14.24 0.13 15.70
CA ASN A 287 15.68 0.40 15.83
C ASN A 287 16.39 0.54 14.49
N ILE A 288 15.72 0.15 13.40
CA ILE A 288 16.20 0.23 12.02
C ILE A 288 15.03 0.67 11.14
N ILE A 289 15.29 1.55 10.17
CA ILE A 289 14.34 1.92 9.12
C ILE A 289 14.98 1.67 7.75
N VAL A 290 14.29 0.93 6.88
CA VAL A 290 14.69 0.66 5.49
C VAL A 290 13.70 1.38 4.57
N LEU A 291 14.12 2.53 4.04
CA LEU A 291 13.31 3.36 3.15
C LEU A 291 13.33 2.75 1.74
N MET A 292 12.16 2.49 1.16
CA MET A 292 12.02 1.96 -0.20
C MET A 292 11.30 2.96 -1.11
N GLY A 293 12.05 3.68 -1.94
CA GLY A 293 11.50 4.65 -2.87
C GLY A 293 11.23 4.05 -4.24
N MET A 294 10.09 4.41 -4.83
CA MET A 294 9.73 4.09 -6.21
C MET A 294 9.08 5.29 -6.87
N LYS A 295 9.49 5.60 -8.10
CA LYS A 295 8.87 6.64 -8.92
C LYS A 295 8.58 6.08 -10.30
N VAL A 296 7.31 6.13 -10.70
CA VAL A 296 6.87 5.80 -12.05
C VAL A 296 6.88 7.08 -12.88
N ASN A 297 7.47 7.04 -14.07
CA ASN A 297 7.40 8.12 -15.02
C ASN A 297 6.07 8.03 -15.79
N SER A 298 5.25 9.07 -15.68
CA SER A 298 3.92 9.13 -16.28
C SER A 298 3.93 9.17 -17.82
N GLU A 299 5.03 9.60 -18.45
CA GLU A 299 5.10 9.74 -19.91
C GLU A 299 5.45 8.43 -20.62
N ASN A 300 6.31 7.60 -20.01
CA ASN A 300 6.86 6.41 -20.65
C ASN A 300 6.72 5.12 -19.82
N GLY A 301 6.07 5.19 -18.65
CA GLY A 301 5.87 4.06 -17.74
C GLY A 301 7.14 3.53 -17.08
N SER A 302 8.31 4.15 -17.29
CA SER A 302 9.56 3.68 -16.71
C SER A 302 9.54 3.82 -15.18
N VAL A 303 10.04 2.79 -14.49
CA VAL A 303 10.07 2.75 -13.03
C VAL A 303 11.49 2.95 -12.52
N ARG A 304 11.68 3.93 -11.64
CA ARG A 304 12.93 4.15 -10.90
C ARG A 304 12.74 3.77 -9.44
N ARG A 305 13.76 3.16 -8.85
CA ARG A 305 13.74 2.77 -7.43
C ARG A 305 15.05 3.13 -6.74
N ASP A 306 14.97 3.52 -5.48
CA ASP A 306 16.12 3.74 -4.60
C ASP A 306 15.84 3.26 -3.17
N LEU A 307 16.91 3.06 -2.41
CA LEU A 307 16.85 2.49 -1.07
C LEU A 307 17.71 3.31 -0.11
N GLY A 308 17.19 3.52 1.10
CA GLY A 308 17.92 4.14 2.21
C GLY A 308 17.85 3.27 3.46
N ILE A 309 18.93 3.27 4.26
CA ILE A 309 18.96 2.56 5.54
C ILE A 309 19.29 3.57 6.63
N ILE A 310 18.42 3.67 7.63
CA ILE A 310 18.60 4.52 8.80
C ILE A 310 18.75 3.61 10.01
N ASN A 311 19.92 3.69 10.64
CA ASN A 311 20.15 3.08 11.93
C ASN A 311 19.72 4.05 13.04
N ILE A 312 18.74 3.65 13.86
CA ILE A 312 18.27 4.45 15.00
C ILE A 312 19.15 4.16 16.21
N ASN A 313 19.33 2.89 16.58
CA ASN A 313 20.13 2.50 17.77
C ASN A 313 20.62 1.04 17.76
N ASP A 314 20.78 0.39 16.60
CA ASP A 314 21.41 -0.93 16.48
C ASP A 314 22.94 -0.80 16.33
N LEU A 315 23.67 -1.03 17.43
CA LEU A 315 25.14 -0.91 17.45
C LEU A 315 25.84 -1.93 16.54
N ASN A 316 25.32 -3.14 16.42
CA ASN A 316 25.91 -4.18 15.58
C ASN A 316 25.76 -3.84 14.10
N LEU A 317 24.59 -3.33 13.70
CA LEU A 317 24.35 -2.86 12.33
C LEU A 317 25.23 -1.64 12.03
N LYS A 318 25.42 -0.73 13.00
CA LYS A 318 26.32 0.42 12.83
C LYS A 318 27.72 -0.05 12.41
N GLN A 319 28.29 -0.98 13.17
CA GLN A 319 29.61 -1.55 12.90
C GLN A 319 29.67 -2.26 11.56
N GLN A 320 28.62 -3.03 11.21
CA GLN A 320 28.54 -3.72 9.91
C GLN A 320 28.49 -2.75 8.73
N ILE A 321 27.67 -1.69 8.80
CA ILE A 321 27.57 -0.65 7.74
C ILE A 321 28.89 0.12 7.62
N GLU A 322 29.52 0.47 8.74
CA GLU A 322 30.82 1.16 8.76
C GLU A 322 31.94 0.30 8.16
N HIS A 323 31.93 -1.02 8.43
CA HIS A 323 32.90 -1.95 7.84
C HIS A 323 32.66 -2.19 6.34
N LEU A 324 31.38 -2.16 5.92
CA LEU A 324 31.00 -2.22 4.51
C LEU A 324 31.33 -0.92 3.76
N HIS A 325 31.43 0.23 4.44
CA HIS A 325 31.82 1.52 3.86
C HIS A 325 33.29 1.56 3.38
N ASP A 326 34.18 0.77 3.99
CA ASP A 326 35.60 0.68 3.63
C ASP A 326 35.88 -0.20 2.40
N ARG A 327 34.90 -1.02 2.00
CA ARG A 327 34.95 -1.78 0.76
C ARG A 327 33.97 -1.17 -0.23
N ARG A 328 34.39 -1.02 -1.50
CA ARG A 328 33.50 -0.66 -2.62
C ARG A 328 32.45 -1.78 -2.93
N GLU A 329 32.03 -2.54 -1.92
CA GLU A 329 31.20 -3.75 -2.01
C GLU A 329 29.74 -3.50 -1.61
N ILE A 330 29.39 -2.38 -0.95
CA ILE A 330 27.97 -2.00 -0.76
C ILE A 330 27.26 -1.84 -2.11
N LEU A 331 27.93 -1.24 -3.08
CA LEU A 331 27.43 -1.15 -4.45
C LEU A 331 27.32 -2.53 -5.11
N ALA A 332 28.19 -3.49 -4.80
CA ALA A 332 28.19 -4.82 -5.44
C ALA A 332 27.19 -5.82 -4.82
N MET A 333 27.00 -5.79 -3.49
CA MET A 333 26.02 -6.61 -2.77
C MET A 333 24.59 -6.09 -2.91
N LEU A 334 24.41 -4.78 -3.16
CA LEU A 334 23.10 -4.20 -3.45
C LEU A 334 22.76 -4.23 -4.95
N ASN A 335 23.77 -4.27 -5.84
CA ASN A 335 23.57 -4.55 -7.28
C ASN A 335 23.20 -6.01 -7.60
N THR A 336 23.24 -6.91 -6.62
CA THR A 336 22.70 -8.27 -6.76
C THR A 336 21.17 -8.30 -6.59
N ILE A 337 20.56 -7.19 -6.15
CA ILE A 337 19.13 -6.91 -6.30
C ILE A 337 18.99 -6.07 -7.57
N SER A 338 18.75 -6.72 -8.71
CA SER A 338 18.97 -6.21 -10.07
C SER A 338 18.12 -5.01 -10.53
N TRP A 339 17.47 -4.26 -9.63
CA TRP A 339 16.46 -3.25 -9.99
C TRP A 339 16.42 -1.97 -9.13
N PHE A 340 17.36 -1.76 -8.18
CA PHE A 340 17.43 -0.55 -7.36
C PHE A 340 18.71 0.25 -7.64
N THR A 341 18.58 1.57 -7.83
CA THR A 341 19.71 2.50 -7.78
C THR A 341 19.89 2.94 -6.34
N VAL A 342 20.95 2.51 -5.67
CA VAL A 342 21.21 2.92 -4.28
C VAL A 342 21.71 4.37 -4.27
N SER A 343 20.82 5.30 -3.92
CA SER A 343 21.19 6.67 -3.59
C SER A 343 21.93 6.68 -2.25
N ARG A 344 23.14 7.22 -2.22
CA ARG A 344 23.99 7.34 -1.03
C ARG A 344 23.39 8.35 -0.04
N CYS A 345 22.31 8.01 0.64
CA CYS A 345 21.76 8.84 1.72
C CYS A 345 22.19 8.27 3.08
N VAL A 346 23.45 8.54 3.44
CA VAL A 346 23.92 8.36 4.81
C VAL A 346 23.57 9.66 5.53
N LEU A 347 22.48 9.68 6.28
CA LEU A 347 22.02 10.80 7.12
C LEU A 347 22.94 11.07 8.33
N SER A 348 24.21 10.63 8.29
CA SER A 348 25.19 10.86 9.36
C SER A 348 25.65 12.32 9.50
N ARG A 349 25.08 13.25 8.72
CA ARG A 349 25.39 14.69 8.73
C ARG A 349 24.21 15.59 9.10
N LEU A 350 23.30 15.10 9.93
CA LEU A 350 22.39 15.98 10.67
C LEU A 350 22.98 16.23 12.05
N LYS A 351 24.01 17.09 12.11
CA LYS A 351 24.36 17.77 13.35
C LYS A 351 23.60 19.10 13.36
N PRO A 352 23.07 19.55 14.51
CA PRO A 352 22.58 20.91 14.65
C PRO A 352 23.68 21.89 14.20
N GLU A 353 23.31 22.89 13.40
CA GLU A 353 24.21 23.96 12.98
C GLU A 353 24.81 24.65 14.20
N ASP A 354 26.14 24.56 14.33
CA ASP A 354 27.00 25.52 15.03
C ASP A 354 28.44 24.99 14.97
N THR A 355 29.14 25.20 13.84
CA THR A 355 30.61 25.27 13.80
C THR A 355 31.08 25.75 12.42
N PRO A 356 31.97 26.76 12.32
CA PRO A 356 32.39 27.33 11.05
C PRO A 356 33.32 26.40 10.27
N HIS A 357 33.11 26.30 8.95
CA HIS A 357 33.95 25.54 8.01
C HIS A 357 35.21 26.33 7.61
N PRO A 358 36.39 25.69 7.50
CA PRO A 358 37.49 26.24 6.72
C PRO A 358 37.36 25.85 5.24
N THR A 359 37.48 26.84 4.38
CA THR A 359 37.50 26.75 2.91
C THR A 359 38.77 26.06 2.42
N ILE A 360 38.68 25.13 1.47
CA ILE A 360 39.83 24.65 0.70
C ILE A 360 39.50 24.73 -0.80
N GLU A 361 40.24 25.60 -1.50
CA GLU A 361 40.25 25.74 -2.96
C GLU A 361 41.03 24.59 -3.62
N PHE A 362 40.61 24.17 -4.82
CA PHE A 362 41.39 23.27 -5.67
C PHE A 362 41.98 24.04 -6.85
N SER A 363 43.31 24.11 -6.91
CA SER A 363 44.07 24.62 -8.06
C SER A 363 44.10 23.62 -9.22
N GLN A 364 43.98 24.14 -10.44
CA GLN A 364 44.02 23.38 -11.70
C GLN A 364 45.45 22.98 -12.14
N ASN A 365 45.47 21.97 -13.04
CA ASN A 365 46.44 21.72 -14.13
C ASN A 365 47.74 20.94 -13.81
N PRO A 366 48.49 20.40 -14.80
CA PRO A 366 48.14 19.53 -15.94
C PRO A 366 49.17 18.41 -16.28
N TYR A 367 48.85 17.59 -17.29
CA TYR A 367 49.75 16.88 -18.24
C TYR A 367 50.46 15.53 -17.94
N MET A 368 50.34 14.66 -18.96
CA MET A 368 51.31 13.71 -19.57
C MET A 368 51.51 12.30 -18.97
N LYS A 369 50.99 11.32 -19.73
CA LYS A 369 51.51 9.94 -19.93
C LYS A 369 52.53 9.97 -21.11
N PRO A 370 53.16 8.84 -21.54
CA PRO A 370 53.72 7.65 -20.84
C PRO A 370 55.10 7.20 -21.45
N ASN A 371 55.61 6.02 -21.02
CA ASN A 371 56.27 4.95 -21.84
C ASN A 371 57.72 4.49 -21.54
N VAL A 372 57.80 3.17 -21.25
CA VAL A 372 58.63 2.09 -21.88
C VAL A 372 60.13 1.94 -21.57
N GLY A 373 60.54 0.70 -21.21
CA GLY A 373 61.91 0.18 -21.41
C GLY A 373 62.23 -1.13 -20.66
N ARG A 374 62.85 -2.12 -21.32
CA ARG A 374 63.03 -3.54 -20.94
C ARG A 374 64.47 -3.91 -20.47
N SER A 375 64.60 -5.17 -19.97
CA SER A 375 65.75 -6.13 -19.98
C SER A 375 66.46 -6.35 -18.63
N ALA A 376 67.16 -7.46 -18.30
CA ALA A 376 66.99 -8.94 -18.40
C ALA A 376 68.16 -9.59 -17.58
N LEU A 377 68.00 -10.85 -17.11
CA LEU A 377 69.01 -11.89 -16.76
C LEU A 377 69.51 -12.13 -15.29
N ASP A 378 69.18 -13.36 -14.83
CA ASP A 378 69.92 -14.44 -14.13
C ASP A 378 70.60 -14.33 -12.73
N SER A 379 70.13 -15.16 -11.77
CA SER A 379 70.87 -16.25 -11.03
C SER A 379 70.31 -16.57 -9.61
N GLU A 380 70.22 -17.87 -9.27
CA GLU A 380 69.90 -18.49 -7.95
C GLU A 380 71.18 -19.13 -7.33
N PRO A 381 71.25 -19.73 -6.10
CA PRO A 381 70.22 -20.04 -5.06
C PRO A 381 70.62 -19.77 -3.57
N GLY A 382 69.69 -19.93 -2.60
CA GLY A 382 70.02 -20.25 -1.19
C GLY A 382 69.03 -19.74 -0.11
N PRO A 383 68.71 -20.51 0.97
CA PRO A 383 67.45 -20.37 1.72
C PRO A 383 67.56 -19.66 3.07
N LEU A 384 66.46 -19.03 3.53
CA LEU A 384 65.84 -19.14 4.87
C LEU A 384 65.02 -17.90 5.26
N SER A 385 63.88 -18.19 5.89
CA SER A 385 63.18 -17.38 6.92
C SER A 385 62.25 -16.24 6.51
N SER A 386 61.00 -16.43 6.97
CA SER A 386 60.06 -15.47 7.55
C SER A 386 59.35 -14.42 6.68
N ALA A 387 58.03 -14.62 6.64
CA ALA A 387 56.95 -13.63 6.79
C ALA A 387 56.45 -12.85 5.56
N LEU A 388 55.11 -12.79 5.51
CA LEU A 388 54.20 -11.86 4.82
C LEU A 388 53.76 -12.19 3.37
N CYS A 389 52.42 -12.33 3.22
CA CYS A 389 51.59 -12.26 2.00
C CYS A 389 52.04 -11.13 1.03
N PRO A 390 51.77 -11.16 -0.31
CA PRO A 390 50.43 -11.44 -0.89
C PRO A 390 50.32 -11.97 -2.36
N THR A 391 49.17 -12.58 -2.68
CA THR A 391 48.38 -12.56 -3.95
C THR A 391 48.87 -13.08 -5.33
N TYR A 392 47.91 -13.78 -5.97
CA TYR A 392 47.41 -13.71 -7.38
C TYR A 392 47.76 -14.83 -8.40
N VAL A 393 46.79 -15.01 -9.33
CA VAL A 393 46.81 -15.62 -10.69
C VAL A 393 46.30 -17.08 -10.74
N ARG A 394 45.37 -17.56 -11.60
CA ARG A 394 45.03 -17.23 -12.99
C ARG A 394 43.62 -17.71 -13.40
N HIS A 395 43.09 -17.05 -14.44
CA HIS A 395 41.99 -17.40 -15.34
C HIS A 395 41.72 -18.89 -15.61
N THR A 396 40.44 -19.27 -15.77
CA THR A 396 39.95 -19.80 -17.07
C THR A 396 38.44 -19.61 -17.26
N VAL A 397 38.12 -19.10 -18.44
CA VAL A 397 36.87 -19.15 -19.23
C VAL A 397 36.03 -20.40 -18.96
N TYR A 398 34.69 -20.30 -18.85
CA TYR A 398 33.72 -21.12 -19.60
C TYR A 398 32.26 -20.66 -19.41
N GLN A 399 31.63 -20.54 -20.57
CA GLN A 399 30.21 -20.54 -20.97
C GLN A 399 29.08 -20.57 -19.93
N LYS A 400 28.03 -19.80 -20.29
CA LYS A 400 26.60 -20.03 -20.02
C LYS A 400 26.30 -21.41 -19.45
N ASN A 401 25.82 -21.47 -18.22
CA ASN A 401 24.82 -22.45 -17.84
C ASN A 401 23.88 -21.92 -16.76
N ARG A 402 22.59 -22.17 -16.98
CA ARG A 402 21.48 -21.98 -16.06
C ARG A 402 21.86 -22.51 -14.67
N ILE A 403 21.70 -21.69 -13.64
CA ILE A 403 21.55 -22.19 -12.27
C ILE A 403 20.23 -21.64 -11.72
N SER A 404 19.49 -22.60 -11.18
CA SER A 404 18.11 -22.64 -10.72
C SER A 404 17.70 -21.50 -9.78
N ARG A 405 16.46 -21.01 -10.02
CA ARG A 405 15.63 -20.31 -9.04
C ARG A 405 15.69 -21.02 -7.69
N VAL A 406 16.11 -20.31 -6.66
CA VAL A 406 15.61 -20.57 -5.30
C VAL A 406 14.41 -19.65 -5.15
N GLU A 407 13.23 -20.26 -5.19
CA GLU A 407 11.95 -19.58 -5.02
C GLU A 407 11.82 -19.10 -3.57
N ASN A 408 11.99 -17.80 -3.34
CA ASN A 408 11.45 -17.13 -2.16
C ASN A 408 10.01 -16.72 -2.50
N SER A 409 9.08 -17.63 -2.27
CA SER A 409 7.64 -17.49 -2.53
C SER A 409 7.04 -16.22 -1.94
N ASP A 410 7.53 -15.77 -0.78
CA ASP A 410 6.93 -14.67 -0.02
C ASP A 410 7.25 -13.28 -0.60
N PHE A 411 8.32 -13.15 -1.40
CA PHE A 411 8.71 -11.89 -2.03
C PHE A 411 8.06 -11.70 -3.41
N GLN A 412 7.83 -12.79 -4.14
CA GLN A 412 7.12 -12.77 -5.42
C GLN A 412 5.61 -12.52 -5.26
N LEU A 413 5.00 -13.05 -4.19
CA LEU A 413 3.62 -12.72 -3.83
C LEU A 413 3.46 -11.23 -3.50
N TYR A 414 4.46 -10.58 -2.91
CA TYR A 414 4.40 -9.14 -2.61
C TYR A 414 4.47 -8.25 -3.87
N GLU A 415 5.26 -8.62 -4.88
CA GLU A 415 5.27 -7.92 -6.17
C GLU A 415 3.90 -7.98 -6.86
N GLN A 416 3.17 -9.09 -6.69
CA GLN A 416 1.88 -9.32 -7.32
C GLN A 416 0.70 -8.59 -6.64
N TYR A 417 0.85 -8.15 -5.38
CA TYR A 417 -0.20 -7.46 -4.63
C TYR A 417 0.00 -5.93 -4.53
N CYS A 418 1.24 -5.43 -4.53
CA CYS A 418 1.51 -3.99 -4.39
C CYS A 418 1.86 -3.29 -5.71
N PHE A 419 2.23 -4.04 -6.75
CA PHE A 419 2.81 -3.47 -7.97
C PHE A 419 2.26 -4.05 -9.28
N SER A 420 1.16 -4.80 -9.25
CA SER A 420 0.39 -5.08 -10.47
C SER A 420 -0.39 -3.83 -10.85
N VAL A 421 0.04 -3.18 -11.93
CA VAL A 421 -0.81 -2.29 -12.73
C VAL A 421 -2.03 -3.06 -13.17
#